data_AF-A0A929VFM2-F1
#
_entry.id   AF-A0A929VFM2-F1
#
_cell.length_a   1.000
_cell.length_b   1.000
_cell.length_c   1.000
_cell.angle_alpha   90.00
_cell.angle_beta   90.00
_cell.angle_gamma   90.00
#
_symmetry.space_group_name_H-M   'P 1'
#
loop_
_entity.id
_entity.type
_entity.pdbx_description
1 polymer ?
#
loop_
_entity_poly.entity_id
_entity_poly.type
_entity_poly.pdbx_seq_one_letter_code
_entity_poly.pdbx_strand_id
1 'polypeptide(L)' 'VKKITDQHKLAAAEALANLVENPTVDKVVPTAFDEGVVEAIANVIR' A
#
# COMPACT_ATOMS: atom_id res chain seq x y z
N VAL A 1 2.24 5.13 -16.12
CA VAL A 1 3.15 6.13 -15.48
C VAL A 1 4.52 6.28 -16.17
N LYS A 2 5.08 7.51 -16.32
CA LYS A 2 6.46 7.77 -16.84
C LYS A 2 7.52 8.05 -15.76
N LYS A 3 7.11 8.54 -14.58
CA LYS A 3 7.98 8.79 -13.42
C LYS A 3 7.15 8.62 -12.14
N ILE A 4 7.69 7.91 -11.16
CA ILE A 4 7.10 7.80 -9.83
C ILE A 4 7.43 9.09 -9.06
N THR A 5 6.40 9.83 -8.68
CA THR A 5 6.51 11.08 -7.90
C THR A 5 6.35 10.78 -6.42
N ASP A 6 6.66 11.75 -5.56
CA ASP A 6 6.46 11.57 -4.12
C ASP A 6 4.98 11.46 -3.74
N GLN A 7 4.08 12.07 -4.51
CA GLN A 7 2.64 11.86 -4.36
C GLN A 7 2.24 10.41 -4.59
N HIS A 8 2.83 9.72 -5.58
CA HIS A 8 2.59 8.29 -5.77
C HIS A 8 3.08 7.47 -4.59
N LYS A 9 4.24 7.82 -4.00
CA LYS A 9 4.78 7.13 -2.82
C LYS A 9 3.88 7.31 -1.61
N LEU A 10 3.39 8.54 -1.39
CA LEU A 10 2.49 8.85 -0.27
C LEU A 10 1.16 8.10 -0.42
N ALA A 11 0.55 8.17 -1.60
CA ALA A 11 -0.69 7.44 -1.90
C ALA A 11 -0.51 5.91 -1.78
N ALA A 12 0.63 5.38 -2.17
CA ALA A 12 0.96 3.96 -1.99
C ALA A 12 1.06 3.58 -0.50
N ALA A 13 1.69 4.43 0.32
CA ALA A 13 1.78 4.22 1.76
C ALA A 13 0.39 4.23 2.43
N GLU A 14 -0.47 5.19 2.06
CA GLU A 14 -1.85 5.27 2.53
C GLU A 14 -2.67 4.03 2.10
N ALA A 15 -2.50 3.57 0.87
CA ALA A 15 -3.18 2.37 0.37
C ALA A 15 -2.76 1.10 1.15
N LEU A 16 -1.47 0.93 1.45
CA LEU A 16 -0.99 -0.20 2.26
C LEU A 16 -1.49 -0.13 3.71
N ALA A 17 -1.50 1.07 4.31
CA ALA A 17 -1.99 1.24 5.67
C ALA A 17 -3.48 0.84 5.79
N ASN A 18 -4.29 1.18 4.79
CA ASN A 18 -5.72 0.84 4.76
C ASN A 18 -6.00 -0.67 4.60
N LEU A 19 -5.03 -1.49 4.20
CA LEU A 19 -5.19 -2.94 4.14
C LEU A 19 -5.14 -3.61 5.53
N VAL A 20 -4.68 -2.89 6.55
CA VAL A 20 -4.62 -3.38 7.92
C VAL A 20 -5.75 -2.75 8.73
N GLU A 21 -6.93 -3.36 8.70
CA GLU A 21 -8.13 -2.83 9.38
C GLU A 21 -7.94 -2.63 10.89
N ASN A 22 -7.25 -3.57 11.54
CA ASN A 22 -7.03 -3.58 12.98
C ASN A 22 -5.53 -3.75 13.26
N PRO A 23 -4.74 -2.65 13.22
CA PRO A 23 -3.30 -2.72 13.40
C PRO A 23 -2.96 -3.17 14.83
N THR A 24 -1.99 -4.07 14.93
CA THR A 24 -1.43 -4.57 16.20
C THR A 24 0.09 -4.41 16.19
N VAL A 25 0.72 -4.62 17.34
CA VAL A 25 2.19 -4.59 17.47
C VAL A 25 2.86 -5.56 16.49
N ASP A 26 2.25 -6.72 16.27
CA ASP A 26 2.79 -7.77 15.38
C ASP A 26 2.35 -7.60 13.92
N LYS A 27 1.30 -6.81 13.64
CA LYS A 27 0.75 -6.59 12.30
C LYS A 27 0.30 -5.14 12.13
N VAL A 28 1.27 -4.25 11.98
CA VAL A 28 1.06 -2.81 11.71
C VAL A 28 1.13 -2.46 10.22
N VAL A 29 1.70 -3.36 9.41
CA VAL A 29 1.88 -3.21 7.96
C VAL A 29 1.57 -4.55 7.29
N PRO A 30 0.95 -4.59 6.10
CA PRO A 30 0.75 -5.85 5.40
C PRO A 30 2.10 -6.43 4.95
N THR A 31 2.15 -7.75 4.75
CA THR A 31 3.34 -8.39 4.18
C THR A 31 3.30 -8.38 2.65
N ALA A 32 4.45 -8.53 1.99
CA ALA A 32 4.53 -8.46 0.53
C ALA A 32 3.68 -9.50 -0.21
N PHE A 33 3.26 -10.57 0.47
CA PHE A 33 2.46 -11.66 -0.09
C PHE A 33 1.02 -11.70 0.47
N ASP A 34 0.63 -10.73 1.30
CA ASP A 34 -0.75 -10.60 1.73
C ASP A 34 -1.64 -10.31 0.50
N GLU A 35 -2.80 -10.96 0.45
CA GLU A 35 -3.77 -10.77 -0.63
C GLU A 35 -4.19 -9.29 -0.74
N GLY A 36 -4.29 -8.76 -1.97
CA GLY A 36 -4.72 -7.38 -2.22
C GLY A 36 -3.59 -6.35 -2.20
N VAL A 37 -2.37 -6.69 -1.77
CA VAL A 37 -1.24 -5.73 -1.71
C VAL A 37 -0.85 -5.24 -3.10
N VAL A 38 -0.75 -6.14 -4.08
CA VAL A 38 -0.38 -5.78 -5.46
C VAL A 38 -1.48 -4.92 -6.07
N GLU A 39 -2.74 -5.29 -5.90
CA GLU A 39 -3.91 -4.60 -6.41
C GLU A 39 -4.01 -3.17 -5.84
N ALA A 40 -3.80 -3.02 -4.53
CA ALA A 40 -3.82 -1.72 -3.85
C ALA A 40 -2.76 -0.76 -4.43
N ILE A 41 -1.53 -1.24 -4.63
CA ILE A 41 -0.45 -0.43 -5.21
C ILE A 41 -0.68 -0.17 -6.70
N ALA A 42 -1.07 -1.18 -7.48
CA ALA A 42 -1.33 -1.03 -8.91
C ALA A 42 -2.41 0.02 -9.20
N ASN A 43 -3.41 0.14 -8.33
CA ASN A 43 -4.46 1.16 -8.44
C ASN A 43 -3.95 2.60 -8.21
N VAL A 44 -2.89 2.76 -7.42
CA VAL A 44 -2.23 4.06 -7.21
C VAL A 44 -1.33 4.42 -8.38
N ILE A 45 -0.64 3.44 -8.96
CA ILE A 45 0.35 3.62 -10.03
C ILE A 45 -0.29 3.34 -11.41
N ARG A 46 -1.21 4.21 -11.83
CA ARG A 46 -1.82 4.17 -13.18
C ARG A 46 -1.13 5.13 -14.15
#